data_AF-A0A3M1NCM1-F1
#
_entry.id   AF-A0A3M1NCM1-F1
#
_cell.length_a   1.000
_cell.length_b   1.000
_cell.length_c   1.000
_cell.angle_alpha   90.00
_cell.angle_beta   90.00
_cell.angle_gamma   90.00
#
_symmetry.space_group_name_H-M   'P 1'
#
loop_
_entity.id
_entity.type
_entity.pdbx_description
1 polymer ?
#
loop_
_entity_poly.entity_id
_entity_poly.type
_entity_poly.pdbx_seq_one_letter_code
_entity_poly.pdbx_strand_id
1 'polypeptide(L)'
;MEQAARTMGASPLRVLWRIHLPLVSQGMVAAAILVFVDVMKELPATVMLRPFGMDTLAIWTYMAAAESFWEEASLPALTILAVGLIPVWLLMRVGSRAEP
;
A
#
# COMPACT_ATOMS: atom_id res chain seq x y z
N MET A 1 0.51 31.65 1.32
CA MET A 1 1.57 30.82 1.95
C MET A 1 2.75 30.65 1.00
N GLU A 2 2.57 30.02 -0.17
CA GLU A 2 3.68 29.79 -1.12
C GLU A 2 4.25 31.08 -1.73
N GLN A 3 3.40 32.02 -2.13
CA GLN A 3 3.85 33.33 -2.63
C GLN A 3 4.67 34.09 -1.57
N ALA A 4 4.22 34.13 -0.32
CA ALA A 4 4.96 34.77 0.79
C ALA A 4 6.31 34.09 1.11
N ALA A 5 6.39 32.75 1.04
CA ALA A 5 7.64 32.02 1.23
C ALA A 5 8.64 32.27 0.10
N ARG A 6 8.16 32.41 -1.14
CA ARG A 6 8.98 32.78 -2.31
C ARG A 6 9.48 34.23 -2.21
N THR A 7 8.69 35.16 -1.70
CA THR A 7 9.12 36.56 -1.49
C THR A 7 10.20 36.70 -0.41
N MET A 8 10.32 35.73 0.51
CA MET A 8 11.36 35.68 1.55
C MET A 8 12.65 34.93 1.12
N GLY A 9 12.82 34.64 -0.17
CA GLY A 9 14.04 34.00 -0.69
C GLY A 9 14.18 32.50 -0.35
N ALA A 10 13.09 31.83 0.05
CA ALA A 10 13.13 30.38 0.26
C ALA A 10 13.23 29.63 -1.08
N SER A 11 14.14 28.66 -1.18
CA SER A 11 14.23 27.83 -2.38
C SER A 11 12.96 26.99 -2.57
N PRO A 12 12.57 26.67 -3.82
CA PRO A 12 11.39 25.84 -4.11
C PRO A 12 11.40 24.50 -3.37
N LEU A 13 12.58 23.88 -3.21
CA LEU A 13 12.75 22.66 -2.44
C LEU A 13 12.40 22.86 -0.96
N ARG A 14 12.78 23.99 -0.36
CA ARG A 14 12.47 24.30 1.04
C ARG A 14 10.96 24.48 1.26
N VAL A 15 10.26 25.09 0.29
CA VAL A 15 8.80 25.24 0.31
C VAL A 15 8.11 23.89 0.22
N LEU A 16 8.55 23.03 -0.71
CA LEU A 16 8.01 21.67 -0.86
C LEU A 16 8.09 20.87 0.43
N TRP A 17 9.28 20.80 1.05
CA TRP A 17 9.50 19.98 2.24
C TRP A 17 8.87 20.53 3.52
N ARG A 18 8.79 21.86 3.70
CA ARG A 18 8.28 22.46 4.94
C ARG A 18 6.80 22.83 4.92
N ILE A 19 6.22 23.06 3.75
CA ILE A 19 4.84 23.53 3.64
C ILE A 19 3.98 22.44 3.00
N HIS A 20 4.33 22.01 1.79
CA HIS A 20 3.49 21.06 1.04
C HIS A 20 3.52 19.66 1.64
N LEU A 21 4.69 19.10 1.93
CA LEU A 21 4.83 17.73 2.46
C LEU A 21 4.04 17.51 3.77
N PRO A 22 4.15 18.38 4.80
CA PRO A 22 3.39 18.22 6.03
C PRO A 22 1.89 18.41 5.80
N LEU A 23 1.51 19.33 4.91
CA LEU A 23 0.11 19.61 4.60
C LEU A 23 -0.60 18.41 3.96
N VAL A 24 0.09 17.68 3.07
CA VAL A 24 -0.47 16.48 2.41
C VAL A 24 -0.10 15.17 3.10
N SER A 25 0.59 15.23 4.24
CA SER A 25 1.16 14.05 4.92
C SER A 25 0.10 12.98 5.26
N GLN A 26 -1.09 13.39 5.70
CA GLN A 26 -2.19 12.46 5.98
C GLN A 26 -2.68 11.75 4.72
N GLY A 27 -2.85 12.50 3.62
CA GLY A 27 -3.23 11.92 2.32
C GLY A 27 -2.15 10.99 1.76
N MET A 28 -0.87 11.33 1.95
CA MET A 28 0.25 10.48 1.57
C MET A 28 0.26 9.15 2.33
N VAL A 29 0.00 9.17 3.64
CA VAL A 29 -0.07 7.95 4.45
C VAL A 29 -1.23 7.07 3.97
N ALA A 30 -2.40 7.66 3.71
CA ALA A 30 -3.53 6.93 3.17
C ALA A 30 -3.20 6.31 1.79
N ALA A 31 -2.61 7.08 0.88
CA ALA A 31 -2.18 6.60 -0.43
C ALA A 31 -1.13 5.48 -0.33
N ALA A 32 -0.15 5.61 0.55
CA ALA A 32 0.88 4.60 0.77
C ALA A 32 0.28 3.27 1.28
N ILE A 33 -0.69 3.35 2.19
CA ILE A 33 -1.40 2.17 2.70
C ILE A 33 -2.20 1.50 1.58
N LEU A 34 -2.90 2.28 0.75
CA LEU A 34 -3.66 1.75 -0.38
C LEU A 34 -2.75 1.05 -1.40
N VAL A 35 -1.65 1.69 -1.80
CA VAL A 35 -0.66 1.08 -2.71
C VAL A 35 -0.06 -0.18 -2.12
N PHE A 36 0.23 -0.20 -0.81
CA PHE A 36 0.72 -1.41 -0.14
C PHE A 36 -0.27 -2.58 -0.24
N VAL A 37 -1.56 -2.32 0.02
CA VAL A 37 -2.62 -3.34 -0.07
C VAL A 37 -2.77 -3.86 -1.50
N ASP A 38 -2.68 -2.97 -2.48
CA ASP A 38 -2.78 -3.30 -3.90
C ASP A 38 -1.60 -4.18 -4.35
N VAL A 39 -0.37 -3.73 -4.09
CA VAL A 39 0.87 -4.47 -4.45
C VAL A 39 0.96 -5.82 -3.74
N MET A 40 0.48 -5.93 -2.50
CA MET A 40 0.48 -7.21 -1.75
C MET A 40 -0.30 -8.31 -2.49
N LYS A 41 -1.32 -7.95 -3.27
CA LYS A 41 -2.19 -8.89 -4.00
C LYS A 41 -1.91 -8.92 -5.50
N GLU A 42 -0.88 -8.20 -5.95
CA GLU A 42 -0.55 -8.08 -7.37
C GLU A 42 0.07 -9.39 -7.89
N LEU A 43 -0.78 -10.24 -8.46
CA LEU A 43 -0.41 -11.53 -9.01
C LEU A 43 0.30 -11.44 -10.38
N PRO A 44 -0.19 -10.66 -11.35
CA PRO A 44 0.39 -10.64 -12.70
C PRO A 44 1.89 -10.30 -12.73
N ALA A 45 2.29 -9.20 -12.08
CA ALA A 45 3.69 -8.79 -12.02
C ALA A 45 4.56 -9.83 -11.31
N THR A 46 4.06 -10.42 -10.21
CA THR A 46 4.77 -11.43 -9.43
C THR A 46 4.99 -12.71 -10.24
N VAL A 47 4.01 -13.16 -11.04
CA VAL A 47 4.16 -14.34 -11.90
C VAL A 47 5.15 -14.09 -13.04
N MET A 48 5.19 -12.87 -13.60
CA MET A 48 6.13 -12.52 -14.67
C MET A 48 7.57 -12.33 -14.20
N LEU A 49 7.75 -11.83 -12.98
CA LEU A 49 9.07 -11.47 -12.42
C LEU A 49 9.62 -12.51 -11.43
N ARG A 50 8.86 -13.57 -11.11
CA ARG A 50 9.32 -14.57 -10.13
C ARG A 50 10.62 -15.24 -10.60
N PRO A 51 11.64 -15.35 -9.74
CA PRO A 51 12.77 -16.23 -10.02
C PRO A 51 12.33 -17.69 -9.95
N PHE A 52 12.99 -18.55 -10.72
CA PHE A 52 12.68 -19.98 -10.74
C PHE A 52 12.84 -20.59 -9.33
N GLY A 53 11.83 -21.35 -8.89
CA GLY A 53 11.83 -22.07 -7.62
C GLY A 53 11.39 -21.26 -6.40
N MET A 54 10.89 -20.03 -6.56
CA MET A 54 10.26 -19.28 -5.46
C MET A 54 8.79 -18.98 -5.76
N ASP A 55 7.91 -19.66 -5.03
CA ASP A 55 6.48 -19.38 -5.03
C ASP A 55 6.09 -18.56 -3.80
N THR A 56 5.42 -17.44 -4.03
CA THR A 56 4.84 -16.63 -2.95
C THR A 56 3.52 -17.25 -2.48
N LEU A 57 3.05 -16.91 -1.28
CA LEU A 57 1.74 -17.34 -0.79
C LEU A 57 0.61 -17.01 -1.78
N ALA A 58 0.72 -15.89 -2.49
CA ALA A 58 -0.25 -15.46 -3.49
C ALA A 58 -0.24 -16.39 -4.72
N ILE A 59 0.95 -16.78 -5.21
CA ILE A 59 1.10 -17.75 -6.31
C ILE A 59 0.57 -19.12 -5.90
N TRP A 60 0.93 -19.59 -4.69
CA TRP A 60 0.51 -20.90 -4.22
C TRP A 60 -1.02 -20.99 -4.07
N THR A 61 -1.64 -19.93 -3.51
CA THR A 61 -3.10 -19.80 -3.45
C THR A 61 -3.72 -19.84 -4.85
N TYR A 62 -3.14 -19.11 -5.81
CA TYR A 62 -3.64 -19.05 -7.18
C TYR A 62 -3.54 -20.42 -7.89
N MET A 63 -2.41 -21.10 -7.77
CA MET A 63 -2.19 -22.42 -8.38
C MET A 63 -3.11 -23.48 -7.78
N ALA A 64 -3.20 -23.57 -6.45
CA ALA A 64 -4.09 -24.51 -5.76
C ALA A 64 -5.56 -24.25 -6.12
N ALA A 65 -5.97 -22.98 -6.20
CA ALA A 65 -7.32 -22.60 -6.64
C ALA A 65 -7.58 -22.97 -8.12
N ALA A 66 -6.59 -22.75 -9.01
CA ALA A 66 -6.69 -23.11 -10.42
C ALA A 66 -6.83 -24.62 -10.64
N GLU A 67 -6.21 -25.43 -9.77
CA GLU A 67 -6.29 -26.89 -9.77
C GLU A 67 -7.49 -27.44 -8.97
N SER A 68 -8.38 -26.57 -8.48
CA SER A 68 -9.55 -26.92 -7.64
C SER A 68 -9.21 -27.55 -6.27
N PHE A 69 -7.97 -27.38 -5.79
CA PHE A 69 -7.55 -27.74 -4.44
C PHE A 69 -7.91 -26.64 -3.44
N TRP A 70 -9.21 -26.48 -3.18
CA TRP A 70 -9.74 -25.40 -2.32
C TRP A 70 -9.26 -25.49 -0.87
N GLU A 71 -9.08 -26.72 -0.35
CA GLU A 71 -8.58 -26.94 1.01
C GLU A 71 -7.15 -26.41 1.16
N GLU A 72 -6.26 -26.74 0.22
CA GLU A 72 -4.87 -26.27 0.21
C GLU A 72 -4.77 -24.76 -0.07
N ALA A 73 -5.64 -24.21 -0.91
CA ALA A 73 -5.68 -22.78 -1.18
C ALA A 73 -6.18 -21.94 0.02
N SER A 74 -6.96 -22.54 0.92
CA SER A 74 -7.65 -21.80 1.99
C SER A 74 -6.69 -21.20 3.01
N LEU A 75 -5.69 -21.96 3.47
CA LEU A 75 -4.72 -21.52 4.48
C LEU A 75 -3.86 -20.32 4.01
N PRO A 76 -3.20 -20.35 2.84
CA PRO A 76 -2.44 -19.21 2.35
C PRO A 76 -3.36 -18.02 2.02
N ALA A 77 -4.57 -18.24 1.50
CA ALA A 77 -5.55 -17.16 1.27
C ALA A 77 -5.94 -16.45 2.57
N LEU A 78 -6.25 -17.19 3.63
CA LEU A 78 -6.58 -16.64 4.94
C LEU A 78 -5.41 -15.89 5.57
N THR A 79 -4.18 -16.36 5.34
CA THR A 79 -2.97 -15.68 5.83
C THR A 79 -2.80 -14.32 5.14
N ILE A 80 -2.97 -14.26 3.82
CA ILE A 80 -2.94 -13.00 3.06
C ILE A 80 -4.05 -12.06 3.53
N LEU A 81 -5.26 -12.59 3.78
CA LEU A 81 -6.38 -11.82 4.30
C LEU A 81 -6.04 -11.23 5.68
N ALA A 82 -5.55 -12.05 6.61
CA ALA A 82 -5.22 -11.63 7.97
C ALA A 82 -4.15 -10.53 7.99
N VAL A 83 -3.10 -10.67 7.18
CA VAL A 83 -2.06 -9.65 7.02
C VAL A 83 -2.62 -8.39 6.37
N GLY A 84 -3.47 -8.52 5.35
CA GLY A 84 -4.10 -7.39 4.66
C GLY A 84 -5.09 -6.60 5.50
N LEU A 85 -5.68 -7.20 6.54
CA LEU A 85 -6.58 -6.49 7.45
C LEU A 85 -5.85 -5.46 8.32
N ILE A 86 -4.56 -5.66 8.61
CA ILE A 86 -3.75 -4.74 9.41
C ILE A 86 -3.64 -3.33 8.76
N PRO A 87 -3.18 -3.19 7.50
CA PRO A 87 -3.10 -1.90 6.83
C PRO A 87 -4.49 -1.29 6.59
N VAL A 88 -5.51 -2.09 6.27
CA VAL A 88 -6.88 -1.59 6.11
C VAL A 88 -7.42 -1.02 7.41
N TRP A 89 -7.20 -1.70 8.53
CA TRP A 89 -7.58 -1.20 9.86
C TRP A 89 -6.83 0.09 10.21
N LEU A 90 -5.53 0.17 9.88
CA LEU A 90 -4.73 1.39 10.06
C LEU A 90 -5.28 2.55 9.22
N LEU A 91 -5.67 2.30 7.97
CA LEU A 91 -6.29 3.29 7.10
C LEU A 91 -7.57 3.86 7.70
N MET A 92 -8.44 3.00 8.23
CA MET A 92 -9.68 3.43 8.89
C MET A 92 -9.41 4.33 10.10
N ARG A 93 -8.33 4.06 10.86
CA ARG A 93 -7.92 4.88 12.01
C ARG A 93 -7.32 6.23 11.62
N VAL A 94 -6.63 6.30 10.47
CA VAL A 94 -6.08 7.56 9.94
C VAL A 94 -7.20 8.41 9.34
N GLY A 95 -8.13 7.80 8.61
CA GLY A 95 -9.29 8.47 8.02
C GLY A 95 -10.23 9.08 9.05
N SER A 96 -10.45 8.42 10.19
CA SER A 96 -11.32 8.94 11.26
C SER A 96 -10.79 10.20 11.96
N ARG A 97 -9.53 10.61 11.71
CA ARG A 97 -8.95 11.86 12.22
C ARG A 97 -9.03 13.02 11.21
N ALA A 98 -9.48 12.75 9.99
CA ALA A 98 -9.55 13.73 8.90
C ALA A 98 -10.91 14.45 8.82
N GLU A 99 -11.90 14.04 9.62
CA GLU A 99 -13.18 14.75 9.75
C GLU A 99 -13.21 15.56 11.06
N PRO A 100 -13.14 16.91 10.98
CA PRO A 100 -13.56 17.80 12.05
C PRO A 100 -15.08 18.00 12.09
#